data_AF-A0A1V8T5K7-F1
#
_entry.id   AF-A0A1V8T5K7-F1
#
_cell.length_a   1.000
_cell.length_b   1.000
_cell.length_c   1.000
_cell.angle_alpha   90.00
_cell.angle_beta   90.00
_cell.angle_gamma   90.00
#
_symmetry.space_group_name_H-M   'P 1'
#
loop_
_entity.id
_entity.type
_entity.pdbx_description
1 polymer ?
#
loop_
_entity_poly.entity_id
_entity_poly.type
_entity_poly.pdbx_seq_one_letter_code
_entity_poly.pdbx_strand_id
1 'polypeptide(L)'
;MASGEHKWPPISYDNRVLQHQRPNESRLLVLPTRRTLKSSNTGASATALGATLVSMFPDRIHRAVLDEVADSFDYMAGGWSTNVPDTDLEFVKLGKYCRLGGPINCPLYDEDGPAAIIERVAKIIADFVHEPIGIPGDAVIGPAIVTYNDLKRVFRDIVYHPLREFTVTAQILYDISQRNGSSFASYKRAYLEPRLDHAFGEACLSDEPYSEACGGDDGAANFAIACPDGQSRLGQTKESYREYARKIQAQSRLIGEEWAVIQLAC
;
A
#
# COMPACT_ATOMS: atom_id res chain seq x y z
N MET A 1 -15.07 -19.17 -17.85
CA MET A 1 -14.89 -18.43 -19.12
C MET A 1 -14.60 -16.99 -18.80
N ALA A 2 -13.33 -16.58 -18.97
CA ALA A 2 -12.88 -15.22 -19.32
C ALA A 2 -11.34 -15.25 -19.28
N SER A 3 -10.72 -15.89 -20.27
CA SER A 3 -9.31 -15.64 -20.62
C SER A 3 -9.26 -14.30 -21.35
N GLY A 4 -9.32 -13.20 -20.62
CA GLY A 4 -9.03 -11.88 -21.17
C GLY A 4 -7.54 -11.66 -21.06
N GLU A 5 -6.84 -11.49 -22.18
CA GLU A 5 -5.40 -11.21 -22.21
C GLU A 5 -5.06 -10.03 -21.28
N HIS A 6 -4.38 -10.35 -20.18
CA HIS A 6 -4.07 -9.44 -19.08
C HIS A 6 -2.87 -8.57 -19.40
N LYS A 7 -3.00 -7.63 -20.34
CA LYS A 7 -2.01 -6.56 -20.50
C LYS A 7 -2.20 -5.51 -19.40
N TRP A 8 -1.09 -5.09 -18.79
CA TRP A 8 -1.04 -3.90 -17.95
C TRP A 8 -1.28 -2.67 -18.82
N PRO A 9 -1.97 -1.63 -18.32
CA PRO A 9 -2.22 -0.43 -19.12
C PRO A 9 -0.89 0.23 -19.53
N PRO A 10 -0.82 0.81 -20.74
CA PRO A 10 0.34 1.60 -21.16
C PRO A 10 0.50 2.82 -20.24
N ILE A 11 1.74 3.17 -19.92
CA ILE A 11 2.09 4.31 -19.07
C ILE A 11 1.61 5.60 -19.75
N SER A 12 0.56 6.21 -19.21
CA SER A 12 0.04 7.52 -19.63
C SER A 12 0.01 8.43 -18.42
N TYR A 13 0.80 9.50 -18.44
CA TYR A 13 0.76 10.56 -17.44
C TYR A 13 -0.41 11.51 -17.76
N ASP A 14 -1.45 11.52 -16.93
CA ASP A 14 -2.51 12.52 -16.99
C ASP A 14 -2.34 13.56 -15.87
N ASN A 15 -1.86 14.75 -16.22
CA ASN A 15 -1.59 15.84 -15.27
C ASN A 15 -2.83 16.67 -14.89
N ARG A 16 -4.06 16.13 -15.00
CA ARG A 16 -5.29 16.95 -14.90
C ARG A 16 -5.89 17.15 -13.51
N VAL A 17 -5.33 16.57 -12.44
CA VAL A 17 -5.91 16.71 -11.08
C VAL A 17 -5.35 17.92 -10.34
N LEU A 18 -5.40 19.14 -10.90
CA LEU A 18 -4.96 20.35 -10.17
C LEU A 18 -5.67 21.66 -10.54
N GLN A 19 -6.89 21.62 -11.08
CA GLN A 19 -7.60 22.86 -11.39
C GLN A 19 -9.01 22.82 -10.82
N HIS A 20 -9.18 23.40 -9.63
CA HIS A 20 -10.33 24.21 -9.23
C HIS A 20 -10.04 24.83 -7.84
N GLN A 21 -9.30 25.94 -7.79
CA GLN A 21 -9.24 26.80 -6.62
C GLN A 21 -9.75 28.19 -6.98
N ARG A 22 -10.78 28.65 -6.27
CA ARG A 22 -11.35 30.00 -6.41
C ARG A 22 -10.37 31.04 -5.82
N PRO A 23 -10.29 32.24 -6.41
CA PRO A 23 -9.35 33.26 -5.98
C PRO A 23 -9.93 33.98 -4.76
N ASN A 24 -9.38 33.74 -3.57
CA ASN A 24 -9.15 34.78 -2.56
C ASN A 24 -8.35 34.20 -1.38
N GLU A 25 -7.07 34.61 -1.35
CA GLU A 25 -6.22 34.87 -0.17
C GLU A 25 -6.23 33.86 0.99
N SER A 26 -5.70 32.67 0.71
CA SER A 26 -4.84 31.91 1.63
C SER A 26 -3.86 31.16 0.73
N ARG A 27 -2.57 31.52 0.74
CA ARG A 27 -1.57 30.85 -0.10
C ARG A 27 -1.30 29.45 0.47
N LEU A 28 -2.17 28.49 0.15
CA LEU A 28 -1.90 27.08 0.33
C LEU A 28 -0.74 26.70 -0.60
N LEU A 29 0.45 26.61 -0.05
CA LEU A 29 1.63 26.13 -0.76
C LEU A 29 1.67 24.62 -0.60
N VAL A 30 1.12 23.92 -1.60
CA VAL A 30 1.38 22.49 -1.78
C VAL A 30 2.80 22.36 -2.34
N LEU A 31 3.76 22.06 -1.47
CA LEU A 31 5.15 21.81 -1.86
C LEU A 31 5.45 20.31 -1.71
N PRO A 32 6.06 19.66 -2.73
CA PRO A 32 6.60 18.32 -2.56
C PRO A 32 7.93 18.44 -1.80
N THR A 33 7.91 18.30 -0.48
CA THR A 33 9.15 18.33 0.31
C THR A 33 9.71 16.93 0.57
N ARG A 34 10.94 16.71 0.12
CA ARG A 34 11.76 15.56 0.52
C ARG A 34 12.14 15.71 2.00
N ARG A 35 11.70 14.77 2.83
CA ARG A 35 12.06 14.51 4.25
C ARG A 35 11.23 15.25 5.30
N THR A 36 10.25 14.51 5.84
CA THR A 36 9.79 14.56 7.24
C THR A 36 9.33 13.15 7.64
N LEU A 37 9.43 12.79 8.93
CA LEU A 37 9.17 11.45 9.44
C LEU A 37 7.80 10.92 8.98
N LYS A 38 7.81 9.83 8.22
CA LYS A 38 6.62 9.12 7.75
C LYS A 38 6.10 8.17 8.84
N SER A 39 4.97 8.50 9.43
CA SER A 39 3.99 7.48 9.82
C SER A 39 3.11 7.23 8.61
N SER A 40 3.36 6.15 7.87
CA SER A 40 2.72 5.86 6.58
C SER A 40 1.23 5.54 6.65
N ASN A 41 0.61 5.55 7.84
CA ASN A 41 -0.77 5.16 8.04
C ASN A 41 -1.69 6.33 8.45
N THR A 42 -1.15 7.54 8.65
CA THR A 42 -1.92 8.73 9.09
C THR A 42 -2.06 9.81 8.01
N GLY A 43 -1.41 9.68 6.85
CA GLY A 43 -1.24 10.76 5.87
C GLY A 43 -2.55 11.39 5.38
N ALA A 44 -3.55 10.57 5.07
CA ALA A 44 -4.85 11.07 4.60
C ALA A 44 -5.62 11.87 5.66
N SER A 45 -5.72 11.32 6.88
CA SER A 45 -6.38 12.00 8.01
C SER A 45 -5.63 13.27 8.42
N ALA A 46 -4.29 13.24 8.42
CA ALA A 46 -3.48 14.40 8.77
C ALA A 46 -3.65 15.56 7.79
N THR A 47 -3.70 15.28 6.47
CA THR A 47 -3.94 16.33 5.48
C THR A 47 -5.39 16.85 5.53
N ALA A 48 -6.39 15.99 5.72
CA ALA A 48 -7.77 16.41 5.90
C ALA A 48 -7.93 17.34 7.13
N LEU A 49 -7.29 16.99 8.25
CA LEU A 49 -7.25 17.81 9.45
C LEU A 49 -6.54 19.15 9.20
N GLY A 50 -5.40 19.14 8.52
CA GLY A 50 -4.65 20.35 8.17
C GLY A 50 -5.47 21.30 7.28
N ALA A 51 -6.16 20.77 6.27
CA ALA A 51 -7.06 21.54 5.42
C ALA A 51 -8.25 22.13 6.21
N THR A 52 -8.80 21.36 7.16
CA THR A 52 -9.86 21.81 8.06
C THR A 52 -9.39 22.96 8.95
N LEU A 53 -8.21 22.84 9.57
CA LEU A 53 -7.63 23.87 10.43
C LEU A 53 -7.41 25.19 9.68
N VAL A 54 -6.83 25.12 8.48
CA VAL A 54 -6.60 26.29 7.61
C VAL A 54 -7.94 26.96 7.25
N SER A 55 -8.98 26.17 6.98
CA SER A 55 -10.30 26.67 6.60
C SER A 55 -11.06 27.31 7.77
N MET A 56 -10.92 26.77 8.98
CA MET A 56 -11.59 27.28 10.19
C MET A 56 -10.91 28.52 10.78
N PHE A 57 -9.59 28.64 10.62
CA PHE A 57 -8.81 29.72 11.22
C PHE A 57 -7.85 30.37 10.21
N PRO A 58 -8.36 30.90 9.08
CA PRO A 58 -7.51 31.44 8.01
C PRO A 58 -6.61 32.58 8.51
N ASP A 59 -7.09 33.42 9.42
CA ASP A 59 -6.32 34.54 9.98
C ASP A 59 -5.22 34.12 10.98
N ARG A 60 -5.22 32.85 11.41
CA ARG A 60 -4.24 32.32 12.38
C ARG A 60 -3.14 31.50 11.72
N ILE A 61 -3.34 31.07 10.48
CA ILE A 61 -2.40 30.24 9.75
C ILE A 61 -1.73 31.05 8.65
N HIS A 62 -0.53 31.54 8.94
CA HIS A 62 0.25 32.30 7.96
C HIS A 62 0.75 31.43 6.80
N ARG A 63 1.12 30.16 7.08
CA ARG A 63 1.57 29.17 6.09
C ARG A 63 1.20 27.76 6.53
N ALA A 64 0.82 26.91 5.59
CA ALA A 64 0.61 25.49 5.78
C ALA A 64 1.29 24.71 4.64
N VAL A 65 1.85 23.55 4.98
CA VAL A 65 2.35 22.55 4.03
C VAL A 65 1.59 21.27 4.31
N LEU A 66 0.91 20.77 3.29
CA LEU A 66 0.18 19.51 3.33
C LEU A 66 0.89 18.55 2.38
N ASP A 67 1.43 17.45 2.93
CA ASP A 67 2.09 16.38 2.19
C ASP A 67 1.21 15.12 2.26
N GLU A 68 1.26 14.27 1.24
CA GLU A 68 0.35 13.12 1.07
C GLU A 68 -1.13 13.57 1.04
N VAL A 69 -1.46 14.42 0.06
CA VAL A 69 -2.76 15.11 -0.02
C VAL A 69 -3.92 14.15 -0.31
N ALA A 70 -4.90 14.13 0.60
CA ALA A 70 -6.19 13.47 0.40
C ALA A 70 -7.21 14.43 -0.23
N ASP A 71 -8.12 13.89 -1.04
CA ASP A 71 -9.35 14.60 -1.42
C ASP A 71 -10.24 14.72 -0.18
N SER A 72 -10.33 15.93 0.38
CA SER A 72 -11.12 16.19 1.58
C SER A 72 -12.60 15.90 1.41
N PHE A 73 -13.17 16.04 0.21
CA PHE A 73 -14.59 15.74 -0.02
C PHE A 73 -14.84 14.24 -0.01
N ASP A 74 -13.99 13.46 -0.69
CA ASP A 74 -14.05 12.00 -0.69
C ASP A 74 -13.77 11.44 0.72
N TYR A 75 -12.80 12.00 1.45
CA TYR A 75 -12.48 11.62 2.83
C TYR A 75 -13.66 11.85 3.78
N MET A 76 -14.21 13.07 3.83
CA MET A 76 -15.31 13.42 4.75
C MET A 76 -16.63 12.72 4.37
N ALA A 77 -16.79 12.30 3.11
CA ALA A 77 -17.90 11.43 2.70
C ALA A 77 -17.71 9.95 3.12
N GLY A 78 -16.57 9.61 3.73
CA GLY A 78 -16.18 8.23 4.01
C GLY A 78 -15.97 7.41 2.75
N GLY A 79 -15.66 8.07 1.63
CA GLY A 79 -15.57 7.50 0.29
C GLY A 79 -14.33 6.63 0.10
N TRP A 80 -13.15 7.18 0.40
CA TRP A 80 -11.84 6.51 0.25
C TRP A 80 -11.60 5.96 -1.17
N SER A 81 -12.16 6.64 -2.16
CA SER A 81 -12.25 6.16 -3.53
C SER A 81 -11.29 6.83 -4.50
N THR A 82 -10.45 7.72 -4.00
CA THR A 82 -9.48 8.51 -4.77
C THR A 82 -8.02 8.16 -4.47
N ASN A 83 -7.76 7.19 -3.59
CA ASN A 83 -6.44 6.96 -3.02
C ASN A 83 -5.53 6.01 -3.82
N VAL A 84 -6.10 5.08 -4.60
CA VAL A 84 -5.32 4.02 -5.28
C VAL A 84 -5.26 4.05 -6.82
N PRO A 85 -5.70 5.10 -7.57
CA PRO A 85 -5.73 5.04 -9.04
C PRO A 85 -4.33 4.95 -9.68
N ASP A 86 -3.30 5.48 -9.03
CA ASP A 86 -1.93 5.50 -9.57
C ASP A 86 -1.09 4.31 -9.11
N THR A 87 -1.62 3.43 -8.26
CA THR A 87 -0.84 2.37 -7.61
C THR A 87 -0.14 1.45 -8.63
N ASP A 88 -0.90 1.01 -9.62
CA ASP A 88 -0.39 0.08 -10.64
C ASP A 88 0.63 0.80 -11.55
N LEU A 89 0.52 2.12 -11.75
CA LEU A 89 1.49 2.93 -12.49
C LEU A 89 2.83 3.07 -11.76
N GLU A 90 2.80 3.09 -10.42
CA GLU A 90 4.01 3.08 -9.62
C GLU A 90 4.69 1.71 -9.63
N PHE A 91 3.92 0.62 -9.55
CA PHE A 91 4.47 -0.73 -9.57
C PHE A 91 5.21 -1.06 -10.87
N VAL A 92 4.71 -0.62 -12.04
CA VAL A 92 5.39 -0.90 -13.32
C VAL A 92 6.78 -0.23 -13.42
N LYS A 93 7.10 0.76 -12.58
CA LYS A 93 8.46 1.30 -12.48
C LYS A 93 9.46 0.27 -11.96
N LEU A 94 8.99 -0.84 -11.39
CA LEU A 94 9.83 -1.98 -11.03
C LEU A 94 10.69 -2.46 -12.20
N GLY A 95 10.09 -2.59 -13.39
CA GLY A 95 10.81 -2.98 -14.60
C GLY A 95 11.91 -1.98 -14.98
N LYS A 96 11.62 -0.67 -14.88
CA LYS A 96 12.58 0.38 -15.17
C LYS A 96 13.78 0.31 -14.23
N TYR A 97 13.54 0.28 -12.93
CA TYR A 97 14.61 0.30 -11.94
C TYR A 97 15.38 -1.02 -11.90
N CYS A 98 14.73 -2.14 -12.16
CA CYS A 98 15.38 -3.44 -12.30
C CYS A 98 16.35 -3.45 -13.49
N ARG A 99 15.92 -2.95 -14.65
CA ARG A 99 16.78 -2.80 -15.84
C ARG A 99 18.00 -1.92 -15.57
N LEU A 100 17.80 -0.79 -14.88
CA LEU A 100 18.88 0.14 -14.52
C LEU A 100 19.85 -0.47 -13.50
N GLY A 101 19.35 -1.30 -12.58
CA GLY A 101 20.17 -2.01 -11.61
C GLY A 101 21.10 -3.05 -12.23
N GLY A 102 20.76 -3.56 -13.42
CA GLY A 102 21.55 -4.58 -14.11
C GLY A 102 21.39 -5.98 -13.51
N PRO A 103 21.99 -7.00 -14.14
CA PRO A 103 21.83 -8.40 -13.74
C PRO A 103 22.46 -8.72 -12.37
N ILE A 104 23.35 -7.86 -11.87
CA ILE A 104 23.99 -8.03 -10.57
C ILE A 104 23.05 -7.60 -9.43
N ASN A 105 22.31 -6.50 -9.61
CA ASN A 105 21.52 -5.90 -8.53
C ASN A 105 20.03 -6.24 -8.60
N CYS A 106 19.53 -6.78 -9.72
CA CYS A 106 18.15 -7.19 -9.84
C CYS A 106 18.02 -8.59 -10.46
N PRO A 107 17.46 -9.57 -9.72
CA PRO A 107 17.32 -10.93 -10.22
C PRO A 107 16.26 -11.07 -11.32
N LEU A 108 15.36 -10.09 -11.47
CA LEU A 108 14.37 -10.01 -12.54
C LEU A 108 14.90 -9.31 -13.80
N TYR A 109 16.19 -9.00 -13.87
CA TYR A 109 16.79 -8.29 -15.00
C TYR A 109 16.51 -9.01 -16.32
N ASP A 110 16.20 -8.22 -17.35
CA ASP A 110 16.01 -8.71 -18.71
C ASP A 110 16.63 -7.72 -19.71
N GLU A 111 17.40 -8.23 -20.67
CA GLU A 111 18.06 -7.41 -21.69
C GLU A 111 17.04 -6.71 -22.60
N ASP A 112 15.91 -7.38 -22.86
CA ASP A 112 14.81 -6.89 -23.70
C ASP A 112 14.08 -5.68 -23.09
N GLY A 113 14.40 -5.33 -21.85
CA GLY A 113 14.07 -4.06 -21.24
C GLY A 113 12.90 -4.09 -20.25
N PRO A 114 12.48 -2.92 -19.74
CA PRO A 114 11.51 -2.82 -18.66
C PRO A 114 10.16 -3.50 -18.93
N ALA A 115 9.70 -3.49 -20.19
CA ALA A 115 8.44 -4.11 -20.58
C ALA A 115 8.48 -5.64 -20.45
N ALA A 116 9.56 -6.28 -20.90
CA ALA A 116 9.77 -7.73 -20.77
C ALA A 116 9.83 -8.16 -19.30
N ILE A 117 10.45 -7.35 -18.44
CA ILE A 117 10.49 -7.58 -16.98
C ILE A 117 9.07 -7.57 -16.40
N ILE A 118 8.26 -6.56 -16.72
CA ILE A 118 6.88 -6.46 -16.20
C ILE A 118 5.98 -7.57 -16.76
N GLU A 119 6.15 -7.97 -18.02
CA GLU A 119 5.43 -9.10 -18.60
C GLU A 119 5.79 -10.42 -17.89
N ARG A 120 7.07 -10.64 -17.62
CA ARG A 120 7.55 -11.79 -16.83
C ARG A 120 6.94 -11.78 -15.42
N VAL A 121 6.94 -10.63 -14.75
CA VAL A 121 6.31 -10.47 -13.42
C VAL A 121 4.82 -10.77 -13.48
N ALA A 122 4.10 -10.28 -14.50
CA ALA A 122 2.68 -10.56 -14.69
C ALA A 122 2.41 -12.07 -14.81
N LYS A 123 3.27 -12.79 -15.55
CA LYS A 123 3.19 -14.25 -15.67
C LYS A 123 3.47 -14.95 -14.35
N ILE A 124 4.52 -14.56 -13.62
CA ILE A 124 4.84 -15.11 -12.29
C ILE A 124 3.65 -14.98 -11.35
N ILE A 125 3.00 -13.82 -11.34
CA ILE A 125 1.81 -13.57 -10.52
C ILE A 125 0.67 -14.49 -10.95
N ALA A 126 0.35 -14.54 -12.25
CA ALA A 126 -0.74 -15.36 -12.77
C ALA A 126 -0.58 -16.85 -12.42
N ASP A 127 0.64 -17.38 -12.56
CA ASP A 127 0.95 -18.77 -12.21
C ASP A 127 0.82 -19.00 -10.68
N PHE A 128 1.24 -18.04 -9.86
CA PHE A 128 1.21 -18.16 -8.40
C PHE A 128 -0.20 -18.03 -7.78
N VAL A 129 -1.16 -17.39 -8.47
CA VAL A 129 -2.54 -17.23 -7.96
C VAL A 129 -3.19 -18.57 -7.61
N HIS A 130 -2.91 -19.62 -8.39
CA HIS A 130 -3.53 -20.94 -8.23
C HIS A 130 -2.58 -22.00 -7.66
N GLU A 131 -1.30 -21.67 -7.48
CA GLU A 131 -0.25 -22.60 -7.08
C GLU A 131 0.53 -22.05 -5.88
N PRO A 132 -0.03 -22.13 -4.66
CA PRO A 132 0.71 -21.77 -3.45
C PRO A 132 1.93 -22.68 -3.28
N ILE A 133 3.01 -22.13 -2.72
CA ILE A 133 4.24 -22.90 -2.49
C ILE A 133 4.28 -23.30 -1.01
N GLY A 134 4.37 -24.60 -0.77
CA GLY A 134 4.68 -25.15 0.55
C GLY A 134 6.18 -25.22 0.78
N ILE A 135 6.63 -24.80 1.96
CA ILE A 135 8.02 -24.86 2.42
C ILE A 135 8.06 -25.88 3.57
N PRO A 136 8.84 -26.97 3.45
CA PRO A 136 8.98 -27.93 4.53
C PRO A 136 9.67 -27.26 5.73
N GLY A 137 9.26 -27.64 6.93
CA GLY A 137 9.94 -27.20 8.15
C GLY A 137 11.25 -27.95 8.35
N ASP A 138 12.09 -27.40 9.22
CA ASP A 138 13.30 -28.03 9.74
C ASP A 138 13.24 -28.13 11.29
N ALA A 139 14.38 -28.41 11.91
CA ALA A 139 14.48 -28.58 13.37
C ALA A 139 14.20 -27.29 14.18
N VAL A 140 14.26 -26.12 13.54
CA VAL A 140 14.14 -24.78 14.17
C VAL A 140 12.91 -24.03 13.63
N ILE A 141 12.61 -24.20 12.36
CA ILE A 141 11.61 -23.44 11.61
C ILE A 141 10.48 -24.41 11.22
N GLY A 142 9.28 -24.19 11.75
CA GLY A 142 8.09 -24.95 11.34
C GLY A 142 7.75 -24.79 9.84
N PRO A 143 6.98 -25.71 9.25
CA PRO A 143 6.57 -25.62 7.86
C PRO A 143 5.75 -24.35 7.59
N ALA A 144 5.88 -23.80 6.38
CA ALA A 144 5.19 -22.60 5.96
C ALA A 144 4.50 -22.80 4.60
N ILE A 145 3.47 -22.00 4.33
CA ILE A 145 2.85 -21.90 3.00
C ILE A 145 2.79 -20.43 2.64
N VAL A 146 3.30 -20.09 1.46
CA VAL A 146 3.18 -18.75 0.89
C VAL A 146 2.10 -18.74 -0.18
N THR A 147 1.24 -17.73 -0.14
CA THR A 147 0.01 -17.65 -0.95
C THR A 147 -0.08 -16.32 -1.69
N TYR A 148 -0.98 -16.24 -2.68
CA TYR A 148 -1.27 -14.99 -3.38
C TYR A 148 -1.76 -13.87 -2.45
N ASN A 149 -2.47 -14.20 -1.37
CA ASN A 149 -2.88 -13.20 -0.38
C ASN A 149 -1.68 -12.63 0.40
N ASP A 150 -0.67 -13.45 0.69
CA ASP A 150 0.58 -12.95 1.25
C ASP A 150 1.25 -12.00 0.24
N LEU A 151 1.18 -12.31 -1.07
CA LEU A 151 1.88 -11.54 -2.11
C LEU A 151 1.22 -10.18 -2.32
N LYS A 152 -0.11 -10.09 -2.17
CA LYS A 152 -0.82 -8.80 -2.13
C LYS A 152 -0.30 -7.87 -1.02
N ARG A 153 0.06 -8.42 0.14
CA ARG A 153 0.67 -7.62 1.23
C ARG A 153 2.06 -7.11 0.85
N VAL A 154 2.87 -7.93 0.18
CA VAL A 154 4.17 -7.49 -0.39
C VAL A 154 3.96 -6.36 -1.40
N PHE A 155 2.92 -6.47 -2.25
CA PHE A 155 2.59 -5.41 -3.20
C PHE A 155 2.17 -4.11 -2.52
N ARG A 156 1.37 -4.17 -1.46
CA ARG A 156 1.13 -2.98 -0.63
C ARG A 156 2.45 -2.40 -0.12
N ASP A 157 3.31 -3.20 0.47
CA ASP A 157 4.52 -2.68 1.11
C ASP A 157 5.46 -1.99 0.09
N ILE A 158 5.64 -2.56 -1.11
CA ILE A 158 6.47 -1.92 -2.15
C ILE A 158 5.87 -0.65 -2.74
N VAL A 159 4.55 -0.55 -2.89
CA VAL A 159 3.94 0.68 -3.46
C VAL A 159 3.92 1.83 -2.45
N TYR A 160 3.95 1.53 -1.14
CA TYR A 160 4.11 2.54 -0.10
C TYR A 160 5.58 2.89 0.18
N HIS A 161 6.48 1.91 0.17
CA HIS A 161 7.88 2.06 0.57
C HIS A 161 8.87 1.49 -0.45
N PRO A 162 8.85 1.95 -1.71
CA PRO A 162 9.62 1.32 -2.79
C PRO A 162 11.14 1.32 -2.53
N LEU A 163 11.67 2.35 -1.87
CA LEU A 163 13.10 2.42 -1.56
C LEU A 163 13.57 1.35 -0.56
N ARG A 164 12.69 0.83 0.28
CA ARG A 164 13.00 -0.24 1.24
C ARG A 164 12.69 -1.62 0.65
N GLU A 165 11.53 -1.73 0.02
CA GLU A 165 10.97 -3.04 -0.35
C GLU A 165 11.34 -3.51 -1.76
N PHE A 166 11.94 -2.66 -2.59
CA PHE A 166 12.22 -3.00 -4.00
C PHE A 166 13.04 -4.28 -4.14
N THR A 167 14.19 -4.35 -3.46
CA THR A 167 15.12 -5.49 -3.59
C THR A 167 14.50 -6.78 -3.07
N VAL A 168 13.78 -6.68 -1.95
CA VAL A 168 13.09 -7.82 -1.33
C VAL A 168 11.99 -8.34 -2.23
N THR A 169 11.17 -7.44 -2.80
CA THR A 169 10.08 -7.81 -3.71
C THR A 169 10.60 -8.44 -5.00
N ALA A 170 11.66 -7.88 -5.59
CA ALA A 170 12.28 -8.45 -6.79
C ALA A 170 12.83 -9.86 -6.53
N GLN A 171 13.46 -10.08 -5.37
CA GLN A 171 13.95 -11.40 -4.96
C GLN A 171 12.81 -12.38 -4.72
N ILE A 172 11.75 -11.99 -4.00
CA ILE A 172 10.57 -12.82 -3.76
C ILE A 172 9.94 -13.26 -5.09
N LEU A 173 9.70 -12.33 -6.02
CA LEU A 173 9.13 -12.63 -7.33
C LEU A 173 10.03 -13.57 -8.14
N TYR A 174 11.34 -13.37 -8.10
CA TYR A 174 12.30 -14.26 -8.76
C TYR A 174 12.24 -15.67 -8.16
N ASP A 175 12.30 -15.82 -6.84
CA ASP A 175 12.30 -17.15 -6.19
C ASP A 175 10.98 -17.88 -6.43
N ILE A 176 9.84 -17.17 -6.38
CA ILE A 176 8.52 -17.73 -6.71
C ILE A 176 8.51 -18.27 -8.15
N SER A 177 9.16 -17.58 -9.10
CA SER A 177 9.28 -18.03 -10.49
C SER A 177 10.04 -19.35 -10.63
N GLN A 178 10.92 -19.65 -9.67
CA GLN A 178 11.70 -20.88 -9.60
C GLN A 178 11.03 -21.94 -8.70
N ARG A 179 9.78 -21.71 -8.26
CA ARG A 179 9.06 -22.54 -7.27
C ARG A 179 9.82 -22.67 -5.94
N ASN A 180 10.62 -21.66 -5.61
CA ASN A 180 11.31 -21.54 -4.32
C ASN A 180 10.57 -20.53 -3.43
N GLY A 181 9.98 -21.00 -2.33
CA GLY A 181 9.24 -20.15 -1.39
C GLY A 181 10.07 -19.55 -0.26
N SER A 182 11.38 -19.82 -0.20
CA SER A 182 12.19 -19.61 1.01
C SER A 182 12.34 -18.13 1.42
N SER A 183 12.64 -17.25 0.47
CA SER A 183 12.74 -15.80 0.73
C SER A 183 11.40 -15.24 1.17
N PHE A 184 10.31 -15.70 0.54
CA PHE A 184 8.98 -15.25 0.87
C PHE A 184 8.50 -15.78 2.23
N ALA A 185 8.78 -17.03 2.57
CA ALA A 185 8.49 -17.57 3.90
C ALA A 185 9.23 -16.80 5.00
N SER A 186 10.49 -16.43 4.73
CA SER A 186 11.29 -15.60 5.64
C SER A 186 10.69 -14.20 5.80
N TYR A 187 10.27 -13.56 4.70
CA TYR A 187 9.55 -12.28 4.74
C TYR A 187 8.24 -12.38 5.54
N LYS A 188 7.44 -13.40 5.24
CA LYS A 188 6.15 -13.65 5.89
C LYS A 188 6.31 -13.79 7.40
N ARG A 189 7.27 -14.58 7.86
CA ARG A 189 7.55 -14.77 9.29
C ARG A 189 8.03 -13.48 9.96
N ALA A 190 8.87 -12.70 9.28
CA ALA A 190 9.46 -11.49 9.84
C ALA A 190 8.46 -10.33 9.95
N TYR A 191 7.53 -10.22 8.99
CA TYR A 191 6.72 -9.02 8.78
C TYR A 191 5.21 -9.23 8.68
N LEU A 192 4.73 -10.41 8.29
CA LEU A 192 3.30 -10.64 8.02
C LEU A 192 2.59 -11.50 9.07
N GLU A 193 3.34 -12.31 9.81
CA GLU A 193 2.82 -13.17 10.86
C GLU A 193 2.98 -12.52 12.24
N PRO A 194 1.99 -12.66 13.14
CA PRO A 194 2.16 -12.25 14.52
C PRO A 194 3.33 -13.04 15.11
N ARG A 195 4.21 -12.35 15.85
CA ARG A 195 5.30 -13.00 16.60
C ARG A 195 4.70 -13.75 17.79
N LEU A 196 4.11 -14.91 17.54
CA LEU A 196 3.49 -15.77 18.55
C LEU A 196 4.55 -16.52 19.39
N ASP A 197 5.80 -16.52 18.95
CA ASP A 197 6.91 -17.29 19.51
C ASP A 197 7.90 -16.46 20.34
N HIS A 198 7.65 -15.16 20.54
CA HIS A 198 8.51 -14.32 21.39
C HIS A 198 7.72 -13.82 22.59
N ALA A 199 8.16 -14.22 23.79
CA ALA A 199 7.76 -13.53 25.00
C ALA A 199 8.06 -12.03 24.80
N PHE A 200 7.15 -11.16 25.25
CA PHE A 200 7.38 -9.73 25.21
C PHE A 200 8.76 -9.42 25.82
N GLY A 201 9.57 -8.65 25.10
CA GLY A 201 10.88 -8.24 25.61
C GLY A 201 10.72 -7.48 26.93
N GLU A 202 11.77 -7.48 27.75
CA GLU A 202 11.77 -6.80 29.05
C GLU A 202 11.33 -5.32 28.93
N ALA A 203 11.75 -4.65 27.85
CA ALA A 203 11.32 -3.29 27.53
C ALA A 203 9.79 -3.16 27.39
N CYS A 204 9.13 -4.07 26.66
CA CYS A 204 7.66 -4.05 26.55
C CYS A 204 6.99 -4.32 27.90
N LEU A 205 7.49 -5.31 28.65
CA LEU A 205 6.90 -5.66 29.95
C LEU A 205 7.03 -4.55 30.99
N SER A 206 8.02 -3.68 30.84
CA SER A 206 8.26 -2.53 31.72
C SER A 206 7.57 -1.24 31.30
N ASP A 207 7.03 -1.18 30.08
CA ASP A 207 6.45 0.02 29.47
C ASP A 207 4.91 -0.05 29.47
N GLU A 208 4.26 1.04 29.08
CA GLU A 208 2.80 1.09 28.98
C GLU A 208 2.27 0.18 27.85
N PRO A 209 1.02 -0.33 27.98
CA PRO A 209 0.35 -1.02 26.88
C PRO A 209 0.39 -0.18 25.59
N TYR A 210 0.66 -0.83 24.45
CA TYR A 210 0.77 -0.18 23.13
C TYR A 210 1.98 0.77 22.95
N SER A 211 2.95 0.75 23.86
CA SER A 211 4.25 1.39 23.65
C SER A 211 4.93 0.86 22.37
N GLU A 212 5.84 1.65 21.79
CA GLU A 212 6.69 1.17 20.68
C GLU A 212 7.45 -0.11 21.07
N ALA A 213 7.85 -0.23 22.34
CA ALA A 213 8.50 -1.42 22.88
C ALA A 213 7.62 -2.67 22.80
N CYS A 214 6.30 -2.51 22.91
CA CYS A 214 5.29 -3.56 22.78
C CYS A 214 4.77 -3.78 21.36
N GLY A 215 5.43 -3.22 20.34
CA GLY A 215 5.00 -3.33 18.94
C GLY A 215 4.20 -2.14 18.44
N GLY A 216 3.99 -1.11 19.26
CA GLY A 216 3.36 0.16 18.89
C GLY A 216 1.84 0.08 18.66
N ASP A 217 1.30 1.14 18.06
CA ASP A 217 -0.10 1.23 17.63
C ASP A 217 -0.38 0.19 16.53
N ASP A 218 -1.39 -0.65 16.75
CA ASP A 218 -1.87 -1.66 15.80
C ASP A 218 -2.69 -1.04 14.65
N GLY A 219 -2.81 0.29 14.64
CA GLY A 219 -3.56 1.07 13.68
C GLY A 219 -5.00 1.32 14.12
N ALA A 220 -5.40 0.89 15.32
CA ALA A 220 -6.73 1.18 15.87
C ALA A 220 -6.98 2.68 15.96
N ALA A 221 -5.97 3.48 16.29
CA ALA A 221 -6.12 4.95 16.33
C ALA A 221 -6.48 5.53 14.96
N ASN A 222 -5.95 4.97 13.87
CA ASN A 222 -6.26 5.44 12.51
C ASN A 222 -7.75 5.28 12.21
N PHE A 223 -8.34 4.13 12.51
CA PHE A 223 -9.77 3.89 12.30
C PHE A 223 -10.64 4.66 13.30
N ALA A 224 -10.20 4.78 14.56
CA ALA A 224 -10.91 5.57 15.58
C ALA A 224 -11.05 7.05 15.21
N ILE A 225 -10.20 7.58 14.33
CA ILE A 225 -10.28 8.95 13.80
C ILE A 225 -10.98 8.97 12.43
N ALA A 226 -10.51 8.13 11.49
CA ALA A 226 -10.99 8.10 10.11
C ALA A 226 -12.48 7.80 9.98
N CYS A 227 -13.01 6.92 10.83
CA CYS A 227 -14.40 6.51 10.78
C CYS A 227 -15.37 7.61 11.24
N PRO A 228 -15.19 8.27 12.41
CA PRO A 228 -16.06 9.37 12.82
C PRO A 228 -15.86 10.68 12.04
N ASP A 229 -14.69 10.89 11.41
CA ASP A 229 -14.49 12.05 10.52
C ASP A 229 -15.33 11.94 9.22
N GLY A 230 -15.64 10.71 8.80
CA GLY A 230 -16.45 10.42 7.63
C GLY A 230 -17.96 10.37 7.91
N GLN A 231 -18.76 10.43 6.84
CA GLN A 231 -20.19 10.16 6.94
C GLN A 231 -20.45 8.72 7.43
N SER A 232 -21.35 8.58 8.40
CA SER A 232 -21.70 7.27 8.99
C SER A 232 -22.14 6.25 7.93
N ARG A 233 -21.60 5.03 8.04
CA ARG A 233 -21.86 3.91 7.12
C ARG A 233 -22.66 2.77 7.74
N LEU A 234 -23.22 2.96 8.94
CA LEU A 234 -24.01 1.92 9.64
C LEU A 234 -25.23 1.43 8.84
N GLY A 235 -25.72 2.24 7.89
CA GLY A 235 -26.80 1.88 6.96
C GLY A 235 -26.36 1.28 5.62
N GLN A 236 -25.06 1.05 5.40
CA GLN A 236 -24.55 0.56 4.12
C GLN A 236 -25.02 -0.87 3.85
N THR A 237 -25.62 -1.10 2.69
CA THR A 237 -26.06 -2.43 2.26
C THR A 237 -24.90 -3.25 1.69
N LYS A 238 -25.01 -4.58 1.71
CA LYS A 238 -24.03 -5.48 1.08
C LYS A 238 -23.88 -5.20 -0.41
N GLU A 239 -24.96 -4.84 -1.08
CA GLU A 239 -25.01 -4.51 -2.50
C GLU A 239 -24.20 -3.23 -2.80
N SER A 240 -24.42 -2.17 -2.03
CA SER A 240 -23.68 -0.91 -2.19
C SER A 240 -22.20 -1.05 -1.85
N TYR A 241 -21.85 -1.85 -0.83
CA TYR A 241 -20.45 -2.19 -0.54
C TYR A 241 -19.80 -2.98 -1.69
N ARG A 242 -20.50 -3.95 -2.28
CA ARG A 242 -19.97 -4.71 -3.43
C ARG A 242 -19.73 -3.81 -4.65
N GLU A 243 -20.60 -2.83 -4.89
CA GLU A 243 -20.39 -1.85 -5.96
C GLU A 243 -19.15 -0.99 -5.70
N TYR A 244 -19.01 -0.48 -4.47
CA TYR A 244 -17.81 0.22 -4.04
C TYR A 244 -16.53 -0.63 -4.20
N ALA A 245 -16.53 -1.87 -3.69
CA ALA A 245 -15.38 -2.75 -3.77
C ALA A 245 -14.97 -3.01 -5.24
N ARG A 246 -15.93 -3.21 -6.15
CA ARG A 246 -15.64 -3.33 -7.59
C ARG A 246 -15.03 -2.06 -8.17
N LYS A 247 -15.52 -0.88 -7.78
CA LYS A 247 -14.94 0.41 -8.20
C LYS A 247 -13.46 0.49 -7.79
N ILE A 248 -13.13 0.15 -6.55
CA ILE A 248 -11.75 0.22 -6.05
C ILE A 248 -10.86 -0.86 -6.69
N GLN A 249 -11.36 -2.09 -6.83
CA GLN A 249 -10.64 -3.17 -7.51
C GLN A 249 -10.36 -2.84 -8.99
N ALA A 250 -11.21 -2.04 -9.64
CA ALA A 250 -10.96 -1.57 -10.99
C ALA A 250 -9.85 -0.51 -11.08
N GLN A 251 -9.52 0.18 -9.98
CA GLN A 251 -8.46 1.18 -9.93
C GLN A 251 -7.07 0.56 -9.75
N SER A 252 -6.96 -0.52 -8.96
CA SER A 252 -5.69 -1.22 -8.75
C SER A 252 -5.90 -2.72 -8.69
N ARG A 253 -5.20 -3.45 -9.56
CA ARG A 253 -5.15 -4.92 -9.53
C ARG A 253 -4.32 -5.45 -8.36
N LEU A 254 -3.37 -4.63 -7.88
CA LEU A 254 -2.42 -5.03 -6.84
C LEU A 254 -3.04 -4.94 -5.45
N ILE A 255 -3.63 -3.77 -5.12
CA ILE A 255 -4.08 -3.48 -3.76
C ILE A 255 -5.54 -3.06 -3.68
N GLY A 256 -6.29 -3.01 -4.79
CA GLY A 256 -7.68 -2.53 -4.77
C GLY A 256 -8.60 -3.36 -3.86
N GLU A 257 -8.38 -4.68 -3.79
CA GLU A 257 -9.09 -5.55 -2.85
C GLU A 257 -8.74 -5.24 -1.40
N GLU A 258 -7.46 -5.00 -1.09
CA GLU A 258 -6.99 -4.67 0.25
C GLU A 258 -7.51 -3.29 0.68
N TRP A 259 -7.44 -2.30 -0.22
CA TRP A 259 -7.91 -0.95 0.03
C TRP A 259 -9.42 -0.89 0.26
N ALA A 260 -10.21 -1.72 -0.43
CA ALA A 260 -11.66 -1.76 -0.27
C ALA A 260 -12.10 -2.10 1.18
N VAL A 261 -11.24 -2.80 1.94
CA VAL A 261 -11.51 -3.16 3.35
C VAL A 261 -11.65 -1.93 4.25
N ILE A 262 -11.12 -0.77 3.85
CA ILE A 262 -11.17 0.46 4.68
C ILE A 262 -12.60 0.85 5.07
N GLN A 263 -13.59 0.65 4.19
CA GLN A 263 -14.99 0.93 4.52
C GLN A 263 -15.61 -0.11 5.46
N LEU A 264 -15.08 -1.34 5.50
CA LEU A 264 -15.57 -2.36 6.43
C LEU A 264 -15.12 -2.10 7.87
N ALA A 265 -14.10 -1.28 8.06
CA ALA A 265 -13.59 -0.94 9.39
C ALA A 265 -14.43 0.14 10.12
N CYS A 266 -15.41 0.79 9.48
CA CYS A 266 -16.04 2.04 9.97
C CYS A 266 -17.56 2.01 10.31
#